data_AF-A0A9X9A3P6-F1
#
_entry.id   AF-A0A9X9A3P6-F1
#
_cell.length_a   1.000
_cell.length_b   1.000
_cell.length_c   1.000
_cell.angle_alpha   90.00
_cell.angle_beta   90.00
_cell.angle_gamma   90.00
#
_symmetry.space_group_name_H-M   'P 1'
#
loop_
_entity.id
_entity.type
_entity.pdbx_description
1 polymer ?
#
loop_
_entity_poly.entity_id
_entity_poly.type
_entity_poly.pdbx_seq_one_letter_code
_entity_poly.pdbx_strand_id
1 'polypeptide(L)'
;LEAKEQIAFADVVLVNKLDLIEENEKENLLHEIQGINPTAKLIEATNCEVDIPSLLQIQTFKTKDTLQIYPHKEHNHLEGVKSFVLREERPLDL
;
A
#
# COMPACT_ATOMS: atom_id res chain seq x y z
N LEU A 1 -3.33 -12.28 1.31
CA LEU A 1 -2.97 -12.15 2.75
C LEU A 1 -1.85 -11.13 2.90
N GLU A 2 -0.78 -11.28 2.13
CA GLU A 2 0.39 -10.39 2.07
C GLU A 2 0.06 -8.88 2.05
N ALA A 3 -0.84 -8.42 1.18
CA ALA A 3 -1.21 -6.99 1.14
C ALA A 3 -1.80 -6.48 2.47
N LYS A 4 -2.60 -7.31 3.16
CA LYS A 4 -3.18 -6.95 4.48
C LYS A 4 -2.10 -6.94 5.55
N GLU A 5 -1.11 -7.83 5.48
CA GLU A 5 0.05 -7.82 6.38
C GLU A 5 0.90 -6.57 6.16
N GLN A 6 1.20 -6.22 4.92
CA GLN A 6 1.94 -4.99 4.60
C GLN A 6 1.22 -3.74 5.16
N ILE A 7 -0.11 -3.66 5.03
CA ILE A 7 -0.92 -2.59 5.63
C ILE A 7 -0.85 -2.63 7.16
N ALA A 8 -0.94 -3.81 7.78
CA ALA A 8 -0.92 -3.99 9.24
C ALA A 8 0.39 -3.55 9.91
N PHE A 9 1.53 -3.62 9.20
CA PHE A 9 2.83 -3.19 9.72
C PHE A 9 3.23 -1.79 9.28
N ALA A 10 2.50 -1.18 8.35
CA ALA A 10 2.85 0.13 7.83
C ALA A 10 2.60 1.24 8.87
N ASP A 11 3.60 2.11 9.05
CA ASP A 11 3.42 3.35 9.79
C ASP A 11 2.65 4.40 8.96
N VAL A 12 2.80 4.33 7.63
CA VAL A 12 2.16 5.23 6.66
C VAL A 12 1.65 4.41 5.49
N VAL A 13 0.40 4.63 5.09
CA VAL A 13 -0.22 4.02 3.92
C VAL A 13 -0.57 5.10 2.91
N LEU A 14 0.08 5.05 1.75
CA LEU A 14 -0.23 5.92 0.60
C LEU A 14 -1.27 5.24 -0.30
N VAL A 15 -2.46 5.82 -0.37
CA VAL A 15 -3.56 5.35 -1.22
C VAL A 15 -3.60 6.20 -2.48
N ASN A 16 -3.01 5.69 -3.57
CA ASN A 16 -2.91 6.39 -4.84
C ASN A 16 -4.00 5.97 -5.83
N LYS A 17 -4.23 6.79 -6.87
CA LYS A 17 -5.19 6.58 -7.96
C LYS A 17 -6.66 6.68 -7.53
N LEU A 18 -6.93 7.45 -6.50
CA LEU A 18 -8.30 7.66 -6.00
C LEU A 18 -9.20 8.38 -7.00
N ASP A 19 -8.60 9.05 -8.01
CA ASP A 19 -9.28 9.65 -9.16
C ASP A 19 -9.96 8.65 -10.10
N LEU A 20 -9.66 7.35 -9.98
CA LEU A 20 -10.22 6.30 -10.84
C LEU A 20 -11.45 5.59 -10.25
N ILE A 21 -11.88 5.97 -9.05
CA ILE A 21 -12.99 5.32 -8.33
C ILE A 21 -14.01 6.36 -7.86
N GLU A 22 -15.24 5.90 -7.65
CA GLU A 22 -16.32 6.74 -7.13
C GLU A 22 -16.15 7.00 -5.62
N GLU A 23 -16.78 8.06 -5.11
CA GLU A 23 -16.61 8.47 -3.71
C GLU A 23 -17.05 7.38 -2.71
N ASN A 24 -18.10 6.62 -3.03
CA ASN A 24 -18.56 5.51 -2.19
C ASN A 24 -17.56 4.35 -2.14
N GLU A 25 -16.89 4.04 -3.26
CA GLU A 25 -15.85 3.01 -3.32
C GLU A 25 -14.62 3.45 -2.54
N LYS A 26 -14.26 4.73 -2.67
CA LYS A 26 -13.18 5.34 -1.89
C LYS A 26 -13.46 5.25 -0.39
N GLU A 27 -14.61 5.69 0.08
CA GLU A 27 -14.96 5.62 1.52
C GLU A 27 -14.87 4.18 2.05
N ASN A 28 -15.40 3.21 1.31
CA ASN A 28 -15.33 1.80 1.67
C ASN A 28 -13.88 1.28 1.75
N LEU A 29 -13.04 1.65 0.77
CA LEU A 29 -11.63 1.28 0.74
C LEU A 29 -10.88 1.86 1.93
N LEU A 30 -11.07 3.15 2.21
CA LEU A 30 -10.42 3.82 3.35
C LEU A 30 -10.84 3.20 4.68
N HIS A 31 -12.13 2.85 4.81
CA HIS A 31 -12.65 2.15 5.98
C HIS A 31 -12.04 0.74 6.14
N GLU A 32 -11.85 -0.02 5.05
CA GLU A 32 -11.19 -1.33 5.13
C GLU A 32 -9.72 -1.19 5.57
N ILE A 33 -8.98 -0.23 5.00
CA ILE A 33 -7.58 0.00 5.36
C ILE A 33 -7.45 0.39 6.84
N GLN A 34 -8.29 1.32 7.32
CA GLN A 34 -8.32 1.70 8.74
C GLN A 34 -8.76 0.54 9.65
N GLY A 35 -9.66 -0.32 9.19
CA GLY A 35 -10.05 -1.53 9.91
C GLY A 35 -8.92 -2.55 10.06
N ILE A 36 -7.97 -2.59 9.11
CA ILE A 36 -6.76 -3.43 9.20
C ILE A 36 -5.72 -2.79 10.12
N ASN A 37 -5.45 -1.50 9.94
CA ASN A 37 -4.45 -0.77 10.71
C ASN A 37 -4.94 0.63 11.12
N PRO A 38 -5.53 0.78 12.32
CA PRO A 38 -6.02 2.05 12.80
C PRO A 38 -4.91 3.02 13.24
N THR A 39 -3.66 2.55 13.35
CA THR A 39 -2.53 3.39 13.79
C THR A 39 -1.72 3.96 12.63
N ALA A 40 -1.87 3.41 11.42
CA ALA A 40 -1.22 3.92 10.22
C ALA A 40 -1.73 5.33 9.87
N LYS A 41 -0.81 6.22 9.52
CA LYS A 41 -1.15 7.49 8.87
C LYS A 41 -1.59 7.20 7.44
N LEU A 42 -2.82 7.57 7.10
CA LEU A 42 -3.33 7.42 5.74
C LEU A 42 -3.08 8.71 4.94
N ILE A 43 -2.54 8.55 3.73
CA ILE A 43 -2.28 9.65 2.80
C ILE A 43 -2.96 9.32 1.49
N GLU A 44 -3.89 10.17 1.07
CA GLU A 44 -4.55 10.08 -0.22
C GLU A 44 -3.70 10.77 -1.29
N ALA A 45 -3.63 10.18 -2.49
CA ALA A 45 -2.90 10.76 -3.60
C ALA A 45 -3.48 10.41 -4.97
N THR A 46 -3.15 11.25 -5.95
CA THR A 46 -3.30 11.00 -7.39
C THR A 46 -1.94 11.22 -8.03
N ASN A 47 -1.55 10.34 -8.96
CA ASN A 47 -0.22 10.36 -9.58
C ASN A 47 0.96 10.34 -8.59
N CYS A 48 0.76 9.82 -7.38
CA CYS A 48 1.72 9.86 -6.27
C CYS A 48 2.17 11.29 -5.90
N GLU A 49 1.36 12.31 -6.18
CA GLU A 49 1.65 13.68 -5.76
C GLU A 49 1.45 13.82 -4.25
N VAL A 50 2.55 13.78 -3.51
CA VAL A 50 2.58 13.91 -2.05
C VAL A 50 3.81 14.69 -1.60
N ASP A 51 3.69 15.34 -0.45
CA ASP A 51 4.80 16.03 0.18
C ASP A 51 5.84 15.00 0.66
N ILE A 52 7.04 14.99 0.08
CA ILE A 52 8.10 14.00 0.38
C ILE A 52 8.49 13.95 1.87
N PRO A 53 8.62 15.08 2.60
CA PRO A 53 8.78 15.09 4.06
C PRO A 53 7.69 14.35 4.83
N SER A 54 6.49 14.15 4.26
CA SER A 54 5.42 13.38 4.90
C SER A 54 5.62 11.87 4.83
N LEU A 55 6.53 11.41 3.96
CA LEU A 55 6.90 10.00 3.76
C LEU A 55 8.27 9.64 4.35
N LEU A 56 9.24 10.56 4.24
CA LEU A 56 10.61 10.33 4.70
C LEU A 56 10.82 10.92 6.10
N GLN A 57 11.76 10.33 6.86
CA GLN A 57 12.15 10.81 8.19
C GLN A 57 11.03 10.86 9.24
N ILE A 58 9.96 10.09 9.05
CA ILE A 58 8.81 9.99 9.96
C ILE A 58 9.17 9.46 11.37
N GLN A 59 10.37 8.91 11.60
CA GLN A 59 10.86 8.41 12.91
C GLN A 59 9.83 7.55 13.66
N THR A 60 9.01 6.80 12.93
CA THR A 60 7.86 6.05 13.45
C THR A 60 8.26 4.74 14.12
N PHE A 61 9.46 4.24 13.84
CA PHE A 61 9.94 2.97 14.40
C PHE A 61 10.27 3.09 15.90
N LYS A 62 9.25 2.94 16.76
CA LYS A 62 9.41 2.69 18.20
C LYS A 62 9.23 1.20 18.44
N THR A 63 10.33 0.51 18.73
CA THR A 63 10.51 -0.95 18.80
C THR A 63 9.53 -1.73 19.71
N LYS A 64 8.66 -1.07 20.49
CA LYS A 64 7.85 -1.74 21.54
C LYS A 64 6.42 -2.12 21.13
N ASP A 65 5.81 -1.44 20.15
CA ASP A 65 4.37 -1.57 19.91
C ASP A 65 4.01 -2.41 18.67
N THR A 66 4.78 -2.32 17.59
CA THR A 66 4.39 -2.87 16.28
C THR A 66 4.41 -4.39 16.20
N LEU A 67 5.28 -5.06 16.96
CA LEU A 67 5.45 -6.53 16.93
C LEU A 67 4.41 -7.29 17.78
N GLN A 68 3.67 -6.61 18.66
CA GLN A 68 2.69 -7.27 19.53
C GLN A 68 1.33 -7.48 18.84
N ILE A 69 1.01 -6.67 17.82
CA ILE A 69 -0.32 -6.64 17.19
C ILE A 69 -0.44 -7.74 16.11
N TYR A 70 0.64 -8.01 15.37
CA TYR A 70 0.73 -9.14 14.44
C TYR A 70 2.16 -9.72 14.46
N PRO A 71 2.37 -10.99 14.88
CA PRO A 71 3.69 -11.59 14.78
C PRO A 71 4.04 -11.85 13.31
N HIS A 72 5.16 -11.28 12.84
CA HIS A 72 5.69 -11.56 11.50
C HIS A 72 6.02 -13.05 11.39
N LYS A 73 5.38 -13.74 10.43
CA LYS A 73 5.77 -15.10 10.01
C LYS A 73 6.60 -14.96 8.74
N GLU A 74 7.65 -15.76 8.60
CA GLU A 74 8.38 -15.83 7.33
C GLU A 74 7.46 -16.43 6.26
N HIS A 75 6.97 -15.58 5.36
CA HIS A 75 6.21 -16.00 4.18
C HIS A 75 7.14 -15.93 2.96
N ASN A 76 7.17 -16.99 2.14
CA ASN A 76 7.93 -16.99 0.89
C ASN A 76 7.14 -16.17 -0.16
N HIS A 77 7.48 -14.89 -0.29
CA HIS A 77 6.81 -13.90 -1.16
C HIS A 77 6.94 -14.18 -2.68
N LEU A 78 7.60 -15.27 -3.06
CA LEU A 78 7.89 -15.62 -4.46
C LEU A 78 6.96 -16.70 -5.02
N GLU A 79 6.04 -17.24 -4.23
CA GLU A 79 5.21 -18.34 -4.67
C GLU A 79 4.21 -17.89 -5.76
N GLY A 80 4.47 -18.29 -7.01
CA GLY A 80 3.59 -18.00 -8.16
C GLY A 80 3.90 -16.73 -8.94
N VAL A 81 4.95 -15.97 -8.59
CA VAL A 81 5.39 -14.81 -9.38
C VAL A 81 5.98 -15.29 -10.71
N LYS A 82 5.36 -14.87 -11.82
CA LYS A 82 5.84 -15.13 -13.18
C LYS A 82 6.06 -13.81 -13.89
N SER A 83 7.19 -13.67 -14.58
CA SER A 83 7.43 -12.55 -15.50
C SER A 83 6.91 -12.93 -16.89
N PHE A 84 6.20 -12.01 -17.54
CA PHE A 84 5.98 -12.09 -18.98
C PHE A 84 6.59 -10.86 -19.65
N VAL A 85 7.09 -11.05 -20.88
CA VAL A 85 7.62 -9.96 -21.71
C VAL A 85 6.85 -10.02 -23.02
N LEU A 86 6.16 -8.93 -23.34
CA LEU A 86 5.54 -8.72 -24.63
C LEU A 86 6.48 -7.82 -25.45
N ARG A 87 6.95 -8.30 -26.59
CA ARG A 87 7.75 -7.52 -27.54
C ARG A 87 6.99 -7.44 -28.86
N GLU A 88 6.83 -6.23 -29.37
CA GLU A 88 6.31 -5.94 -30.71
C GLU A 88 7.35 -5.10 -31.45
N GLU A 89 7.51 -5.34 -32.75
CA GLU A 89 8.35 -4.53 -33.66
C GLU A 89 7.52 -3.55 -34.50
N ARG A 90 6.21 -3.78 -34.63
CA ARG A 90 5.26 -2.91 -35.33
C ARG A 90 4.67 -1.85 -34.40
N PRO A 91 4.22 -0.70 -34.94
CA PRO A 91 3.51 0.31 -34.16
C PRO A 91 2.26 -0.28 -33.50
N LEU A 92 2.00 0.12 -32.25
CA LEU A 92 0.72 -0.15 -31.60
C LEU A 92 -0.31 0.84 -32.17
N ASP A 93 -1.45 0.32 -32.60
CA ASP A 93 -2.60 1.15 -32.93
C ASP A 93 -3.11 1.78 -31.61
N LEU A 94 -3.22 3.11 -31.59
CA LEU A 94 -3.69 3.92 -30.46
C LEU A 94 -5.21 4.06 -30.49
#